data_AF-A0AAV9ZRK1-F1
#
_entry.id   AF-A0AAV9ZRK1-F1
#
_cell.length_a   1.000
_cell.length_b   1.000
_cell.length_c   1.000
_cell.angle_alpha   90.00
_cell.angle_beta   90.00
_cell.angle_gamma   90.00
#
_symmetry.space_group_name_H-M   'P 1'
#
loop_
_entity.id
_entity.type
_entity.pdbx_description
1 polymer ?
#
loop_
_entity_poly.entity_id
_entity_poly.type
_entity_poly.pdbx_seq_one_letter_code
_entity_poly.pdbx_strand_id
1 'polypeptide(L)'
;MSSCIGQYLLFRTVHDPGLKPNQAPSQQVGALPTSTRTPLTSTAPSAFVHPRHSAPQPPRNSSRWSVPCPGIPIEWDADTFYTTYPFQLHAPNAKNCTPYDLMIISGIPKARSPQCLGGTVTLEGIQPCAKRSRLTLDVKIIREKASRLFEHVRNHDDLNSTQLRAKVALVKEKVDTLRFKKLDLEGSLQRAQARLSEWRDLFQFIGQNPCSIPALHRLLANAEKEGWSFAKTLEYCRLAAAGKYTARNYTQYEIDLAMLIYE
;
A
#
# COMPACT_ATOMS: atom_id res chain seq x y z
N MET A 1 -43.32 31.26 -49.73
CA MET A 1 -41.86 31.07 -49.74
C MET A 1 -41.35 31.68 -48.44
N SER A 2 -41.45 30.92 -47.33
CA SER A 2 -40.36 30.09 -46.77
C SER A 2 -39.20 30.94 -46.26
N SER A 3 -38.66 30.82 -45.06
CA SER A 3 -38.97 30.06 -43.84
C SER A 3 -37.82 30.40 -42.88
N CYS A 4 -38.14 30.55 -41.60
CA CYS A 4 -37.35 30.23 -40.40
C CYS A 4 -35.89 30.70 -40.25
N ILE A 5 -35.61 31.31 -39.09
CA ILE A 5 -34.73 30.83 -37.99
C ILE A 5 -34.64 32.03 -37.01
N GLY A 6 -35.03 31.99 -35.74
CA GLY A 6 -35.21 30.86 -34.84
C GLY A 6 -34.02 30.69 -33.90
N GLN A 7 -34.02 31.44 -32.80
CA GLN A 7 -33.57 31.05 -31.45
C GLN A 7 -32.13 30.53 -31.20
N TYR A 8 -31.48 31.21 -30.24
CA TYR A 8 -30.68 30.67 -29.12
C TYR A 8 -29.75 29.47 -29.39
N LEU A 9 -28.45 29.75 -29.38
CA LEU A 9 -27.39 28.82 -28.95
C LEU A 9 -26.55 29.59 -27.91
N LEU A 10 -26.85 29.40 -26.62
CA LEU A 10 -26.14 28.48 -25.71
C LEU A 10 -24.66 28.86 -25.53
N PHE A 11 -24.39 29.51 -24.40
CA PHE A 11 -23.07 29.58 -23.77
C PHE A 11 -22.45 28.19 -23.71
N ARG A 12 -21.45 27.94 -24.56
CA ARG A 12 -20.47 26.88 -24.33
C ARG A 12 -19.42 27.43 -23.39
N THR A 13 -19.65 27.25 -22.09
CA THR A 13 -18.53 27.05 -21.17
C THR A 13 -17.77 25.83 -21.67
N VAL A 14 -16.48 26.00 -21.95
CA VAL A 14 -15.57 24.85 -22.09
C VAL A 14 -15.40 24.29 -20.68
N HIS A 15 -16.41 23.54 -20.26
CA HIS A 15 -16.28 22.51 -19.25
C HIS A 15 -15.33 21.48 -19.84
N ASP A 16 -14.14 21.39 -19.28
CA ASP A 16 -13.24 20.24 -19.44
C ASP A 16 -13.88 19.06 -18.68
N PRO A 17 -14.50 18.06 -19.35
CA PRO A 17 -15.11 16.92 -18.70
C PRO A 17 -14.13 15.76 -18.84
N GLY A 18 -13.01 15.79 -18.12
CA GLY A 18 -11.94 14.81 -18.38
C GLY A 18 -11.02 14.46 -17.23
N LEU A 19 -10.85 15.34 -16.25
CA LEU A 19 -10.14 15.01 -15.01
C LEU A 19 -11.17 14.94 -13.89
N LYS A 20 -11.80 13.76 -13.75
CA LYS A 20 -12.39 13.40 -12.46
C LYS A 20 -11.29 13.64 -11.42
N PRO A 21 -11.50 14.49 -10.40
CA PRO A 21 -10.62 14.46 -9.26
C PRO A 21 -10.70 13.02 -8.75
N ASN A 22 -9.59 12.30 -8.83
CA ASN A 22 -9.42 11.12 -8.01
C ASN A 22 -9.60 11.65 -6.59
N GLN A 23 -10.79 11.46 -6.04
CA GLN A 23 -11.01 11.48 -4.61
C GLN A 23 -10.08 10.38 -4.10
N ALA A 24 -8.84 10.76 -3.85
CA ALA A 24 -8.01 10.05 -2.92
C ALA A 24 -8.89 9.91 -1.67
N PRO A 25 -9.06 8.69 -1.14
CA PRO A 25 -9.72 8.56 0.14
C PRO A 25 -9.03 9.54 1.08
N SER A 26 -9.80 10.43 1.70
CA SER A 26 -9.39 11.22 2.84
C SER A 26 -8.92 10.24 3.92
N GLN A 27 -7.67 9.77 3.79
CA GLN A 27 -6.91 9.29 4.90
C GLN A 27 -6.72 10.53 5.75
N GLN A 28 -7.54 10.62 6.80
CA GLN A 28 -7.20 11.42 7.96
C GLN A 28 -5.72 11.13 8.24
N VAL A 29 -4.87 12.11 7.96
CA VAL A 29 -3.53 12.19 8.52
C VAL A 29 -3.78 12.39 10.01
N GLY A 30 -4.00 11.28 10.70
CA GLY A 30 -3.96 11.25 12.15
C GLY A 30 -2.62 11.85 12.53
N ALA A 31 -2.68 12.97 13.25
CA ALA A 31 -1.51 13.60 13.83
C ALA A 31 -0.66 12.50 14.49
N LEU A 32 0.63 12.45 14.13
CA LEU A 32 1.59 11.67 14.88
C LEU A 32 1.42 12.03 16.36
N PRO A 33 1.16 11.08 17.27
CA PRO A 33 1.29 11.36 18.67
C PRO A 33 2.76 11.71 18.91
N THR A 34 3.01 12.98 19.22
CA THR A 34 4.27 13.46 19.75
C THR A 34 4.58 12.60 20.97
N SER A 35 5.52 11.68 20.81
CA SER A 35 6.00 10.80 21.87
C SER A 35 6.72 11.67 22.89
N THR A 36 5.98 12.08 23.91
CA THR A 36 6.55 12.68 25.12
C THR A 36 7.41 11.61 25.76
N ARG A 37 8.72 11.71 25.55
CA ARG A 37 9.74 10.97 26.29
C ARG A 37 9.55 11.27 27.77
N THR A 38 8.95 10.33 28.49
CA THR A 38 8.98 10.31 29.95
C THR A 38 10.41 9.94 30.39
N PRO A 39 11.02 10.69 31.32
CA PRO A 39 12.35 10.43 31.80
C PRO A 39 12.39 9.15 32.65
N LEU A 40 13.53 8.46 32.54
CA LEU A 40 13.93 7.32 33.35
C LEU A 40 14.09 7.72 34.82
N THR A 41 13.19 7.21 35.64
CA THR A 41 13.30 7.02 37.09
C THR A 41 12.62 5.69 37.38
N SER A 42 12.99 4.84 38.33
CA SER A 42 14.10 4.78 39.27
C SER A 42 13.95 3.38 39.88
N THR A 43 15.04 2.63 39.88
CA THR A 43 15.54 1.82 41.00
C THR A 43 14.57 1.02 41.89
N ALA A 44 14.85 -0.29 41.96
CA ALA A 44 14.73 -1.24 43.09
C ALA A 44 13.57 -2.26 43.07
N PRO A 45 13.68 -3.41 43.77
CA PRO A 45 14.87 -4.19 44.13
C PRO A 45 14.86 -5.60 43.54
N SER A 46 16.07 -6.16 43.43
CA SER A 46 16.36 -7.54 43.07
C SER A 46 15.76 -8.49 44.11
N ALA A 47 14.66 -9.16 43.78
CA ALA A 47 14.20 -10.32 44.53
C ALA A 47 14.96 -11.55 44.01
N PHE A 48 16.03 -11.90 44.72
CA PHE A 48 16.62 -13.23 44.67
C PHE A 48 15.55 -14.26 45.04
N VAL A 49 14.94 -14.89 44.03
CA VAL A 49 14.16 -16.11 44.23
C VAL A 49 15.07 -17.28 43.93
N HIS A 50 15.35 -18.02 45.00
CA HIS A 50 16.20 -19.20 45.05
C HIS A 50 15.98 -20.20 43.91
N PRO A 51 17.05 -20.85 43.40
CA PRO A 51 16.90 -22.09 42.67
C PRO A 51 16.33 -23.13 43.65
N ARG A 52 15.07 -23.53 43.47
CA ARG A 52 14.60 -24.80 44.03
C ARG A 52 15.39 -25.90 43.35
N HIS A 53 16.49 -26.31 43.98
CA HIS A 53 17.09 -27.61 43.77
C HIS A 53 16.06 -28.66 44.21
N SER A 54 15.19 -29.03 43.27
CA SER A 54 14.43 -30.26 43.35
C SER A 54 15.43 -31.39 43.53
N ALA A 55 15.33 -32.10 44.65
CA ALA A 55 16.13 -33.28 44.93
C ALA A 55 16.11 -34.24 43.72
N PRO A 56 17.25 -34.86 43.36
CA PRO A 56 17.28 -35.86 42.30
C PRO A 56 16.38 -37.01 42.74
N GLN A 57 15.22 -37.13 42.10
CA GLN A 57 14.38 -38.30 42.32
C GLN A 57 15.16 -39.55 41.89
N PRO A 58 15.10 -40.64 42.67
CA PRO A 58 15.74 -41.89 42.29
C PRO A 58 15.19 -42.34 40.94
N PRO A 59 16.01 -42.92 40.05
CA PRO A 59 15.53 -43.44 38.79
C PRO A 59 14.48 -44.50 39.09
N ARG A 60 13.20 -44.18 38.84
CA ARG A 60 12.14 -45.18 38.81
C ARG A 60 12.44 -46.07 37.62
N ASN A 61 13.19 -47.12 37.92
CA ASN A 61 13.52 -48.23 37.05
C ASN A 61 12.24 -49.07 36.89
N SER A 62 11.24 -48.52 36.22
CA SER A 62 10.15 -49.29 35.62
C SER A 62 10.43 -49.30 34.13
N SER A 63 11.37 -50.15 33.73
CA SER A 63 11.58 -50.61 32.36
C SER A 63 10.35 -51.42 31.89
N ARG A 64 9.18 -50.78 31.86
CA ARG A 64 8.15 -51.15 30.90
C ARG A 64 8.65 -50.60 29.59
N TRP A 65 8.91 -51.50 28.65
CA TRP A 65 9.19 -51.22 27.25
C TRP A 65 8.08 -50.30 26.74
N SER A 66 8.29 -48.98 26.80
CA SER A 66 7.32 -48.00 26.33
C SER A 66 7.45 -47.99 24.81
N VAL A 67 6.57 -48.74 24.18
CA VAL A 67 6.50 -48.76 22.74
C VAL A 67 6.23 -47.32 22.27
N PRO A 68 7.07 -46.75 21.38
CA PRO A 68 6.90 -45.39 20.90
C PRO A 68 5.49 -45.20 20.33
N CYS A 69 4.82 -44.13 20.72
CA CYS A 69 3.50 -43.84 20.18
C CYS A 69 3.61 -43.63 18.66
N PRO A 70 2.85 -44.38 17.84
CA PRO A 70 2.93 -44.29 16.38
C PRO A 70 2.39 -42.96 15.83
N GLY A 71 1.76 -42.13 16.67
CA GLY A 71 1.08 -40.90 16.27
C GLY A 71 -0.24 -41.16 15.54
N ILE A 72 -0.95 -40.10 15.20
CA ILE A 72 -2.14 -40.15 14.33
C ILE A 72 -1.77 -39.68 12.93
N PRO A 73 -2.20 -40.36 11.86
CA PRO A 73 -1.98 -39.87 10.50
C PRO A 73 -2.67 -38.52 10.30
N ILE A 74 -1.98 -37.60 9.63
CA ILE A 74 -2.53 -36.29 9.25
C ILE A 74 -3.14 -36.44 7.85
N GLU A 75 -4.46 -36.32 7.77
CA GLU A 75 -5.16 -36.22 6.48
C GLU A 75 -5.02 -34.80 5.95
N TRP A 76 -4.44 -34.67 4.75
CA TRP A 76 -4.12 -33.39 4.14
C TRP A 76 -4.63 -33.33 2.71
N ASP A 77 -5.69 -32.56 2.50
CA ASP A 77 -6.40 -32.36 1.23
C ASP A 77 -6.16 -30.96 0.64
N ALA A 78 -5.39 -30.11 1.33
CA ALA A 78 -5.10 -28.73 0.94
C ALA A 78 -3.95 -28.62 -0.07
N ASP A 79 -3.85 -29.54 -1.05
CA ASP A 79 -2.69 -29.75 -1.96
C ASP A 79 -1.54 -30.56 -1.31
N THR A 80 -0.34 -30.50 -1.88
CA THR A 80 0.85 -31.23 -1.41
C THR A 80 1.25 -30.79 0.00
N PHE A 81 1.23 -31.74 0.95
CA PHE A 81 1.56 -31.50 2.37
C PHE A 81 2.83 -30.67 2.55
N TYR A 82 3.90 -31.01 1.84
CA TYR A 82 5.20 -30.33 1.99
C TYR A 82 5.21 -28.87 1.54
N THR A 83 4.25 -28.43 0.73
CA THR A 83 4.20 -27.04 0.26
C THR A 83 3.18 -26.21 1.05
N THR A 84 2.05 -26.80 1.43
CA THR A 84 0.94 -26.10 2.07
C THR A 84 0.86 -26.30 3.57
N TYR A 85 1.62 -27.24 4.15
CA TYR A 85 1.73 -27.35 5.61
C TYR A 85 2.59 -26.20 6.20
N PRO A 86 2.12 -25.49 7.23
CA PRO A 86 2.84 -24.37 7.83
C PRO A 86 3.91 -24.86 8.83
N PHE A 87 5.04 -25.37 8.32
CA PHE A 87 6.13 -25.92 9.14
C PHE A 87 6.67 -24.96 10.20
N GLN A 88 6.60 -23.65 9.95
CA GLN A 88 7.04 -22.63 10.90
C GLN A 88 6.26 -22.63 12.22
N LEU A 89 5.06 -23.22 12.29
CA LEU A 89 4.31 -23.36 13.54
C LEU A 89 4.96 -24.33 14.54
N HIS A 90 6.00 -25.05 14.13
CA HIS A 90 6.80 -25.92 15.00
C HIS A 90 8.10 -25.25 15.47
N ALA A 91 8.36 -24.00 15.07
CA ALA A 91 9.53 -23.28 15.53
C ALA A 91 9.42 -23.01 17.04
N PRO A 92 10.52 -23.13 17.83
CA PRO A 92 10.50 -22.91 19.28
C PRO A 92 10.00 -21.53 19.71
N ASN A 93 10.10 -20.54 18.82
CA ASN A 93 9.70 -19.16 19.03
C ASN A 93 8.40 -18.77 18.30
N ALA A 94 7.65 -19.74 17.75
CA ALA A 94 6.39 -19.44 17.09
C ALA A 94 5.38 -18.93 18.12
N LYS A 95 4.70 -17.80 17.82
CA LYS A 95 3.64 -17.27 18.70
C LYS A 95 2.47 -18.23 18.83
N ASN A 96 2.16 -18.92 17.74
CA ASN A 96 1.09 -19.91 17.63
C ASN A 96 1.68 -21.31 17.44
N CYS A 97 2.48 -21.77 18.41
CA CYS A 97 3.01 -23.14 18.38
C CYS A 97 1.88 -24.16 18.25
N THR A 98 2.08 -25.18 17.41
CA THR A 98 1.12 -26.28 17.38
C THR A 98 1.17 -27.06 18.70
N PRO A 99 0.04 -27.60 19.19
CA PRO A 99 0.00 -28.37 20.43
C PRO A 99 0.50 -29.82 20.25
N TYR A 100 1.20 -30.11 19.16
CA TYR A 100 1.63 -31.45 18.77
C TYR A 100 2.98 -31.45 18.06
N ASP A 101 3.71 -32.54 18.20
CA ASP A 101 4.92 -32.80 17.44
C ASP A 101 4.53 -33.39 16.07
N LEU A 102 5.06 -32.82 15.00
CA LEU A 102 4.97 -33.40 13.67
C LEU A 102 6.08 -34.44 13.47
N MET A 103 5.70 -35.64 13.03
CA MET A 103 6.62 -36.74 12.70
C MET A 103 6.33 -37.22 11.28
N ILE A 104 7.35 -37.72 10.58
CA ILE A 104 7.19 -38.35 9.27
C ILE A 104 7.67 -39.79 9.39
N ILE A 105 6.75 -40.74 9.25
CA ILE A 105 7.06 -42.18 9.33
C ILE A 105 6.67 -42.81 8.01
N SER A 106 7.66 -43.36 7.30
CA SER A 106 7.46 -43.96 5.96
C SER A 106 6.81 -42.99 4.96
N GLY A 107 7.19 -41.72 5.01
CA GLY A 107 6.66 -40.66 4.14
C GLY A 107 5.27 -40.14 4.51
N ILE A 108 4.61 -40.71 5.53
CA ILE A 108 3.28 -40.29 5.98
C ILE A 108 3.44 -39.32 7.16
N PRO A 109 2.91 -38.09 7.07
CA PRO A 109 2.94 -37.14 8.17
C PRO A 109 1.99 -37.60 9.28
N LYS A 110 2.47 -37.54 10.53
CA LYS A 110 1.73 -37.95 11.72
C LYS A 110 1.86 -36.90 12.81
N ALA A 111 0.78 -36.65 13.54
CA ALA A 111 0.78 -35.79 14.73
C ALA A 111 0.92 -36.64 15.99
N ARG A 112 1.75 -36.18 16.94
CA ARG A 112 1.91 -36.80 18.26
C ARG A 112 1.80 -35.74 19.34
N SER A 113 1.08 -36.04 20.42
CA SER A 113 1.08 -35.13 21.57
C SER A 113 2.46 -35.14 22.25
N PRO A 114 3.04 -33.98 22.60
CA PRO A 114 4.32 -33.93 23.33
C PRO A 114 4.22 -34.58 24.71
N GLN A 115 2.99 -34.66 25.26
CA GLN A 115 2.70 -35.31 26.54
C GLN A 115 2.38 -36.81 26.39
N CYS A 116 2.66 -37.40 25.24
CA CYS A 116 2.38 -38.80 24.97
C CYS A 116 3.47 -39.72 25.55
N LEU A 117 3.11 -40.45 26.61
CA LEU A 117 4.00 -41.38 27.34
C LEU A 117 4.23 -42.73 26.63
N GLY A 118 3.57 -42.99 25.49
CA GLY A 118 3.67 -44.24 24.74
C GLY A 118 2.35 -44.67 24.12
N GLY A 119 2.43 -45.65 23.21
CA GLY A 119 1.24 -46.33 22.68
C GLY A 119 0.81 -47.48 23.60
N THR A 120 -0.47 -47.84 23.57
CA THR A 120 -0.96 -49.07 24.22
C THR A 120 -0.93 -50.19 23.19
N VAL A 121 -0.23 -51.28 23.51
CA VAL A 121 -0.24 -52.49 22.68
C VAL A 121 -1.59 -53.20 22.89
N THR A 122 -2.38 -53.32 21.83
CA THR A 122 -3.59 -54.13 21.78
C THR A 122 -3.37 -55.33 20.85
N LEU A 123 -4.31 -56.27 20.84
CA LEU A 123 -4.29 -57.43 19.92
C LEU A 123 -4.26 -57.01 18.44
N GLU A 124 -4.71 -55.80 18.12
CA GLU A 124 -4.74 -55.21 16.78
C GLU A 124 -3.49 -54.37 16.45
N GLY A 125 -2.50 -54.34 17.35
CA GLY A 125 -1.28 -53.55 17.22
C GLY A 125 -1.18 -52.39 18.21
N ILE A 126 -0.31 -51.42 17.92
CA ILE A 126 -0.05 -50.30 18.84
C ILE A 126 -1.07 -49.19 18.58
N GLN A 127 -1.96 -48.94 19.54
CA GLN A 127 -2.95 -47.87 19.44
C GLN A 127 -2.36 -46.51 19.86
N PRO A 128 -2.75 -45.40 19.20
CA PRO A 128 -2.35 -44.05 19.60
C PRO A 128 -2.85 -43.72 21.01
N CYS A 129 -2.14 -42.83 21.71
CA CYS A 129 -2.56 -42.41 23.05
C CYS A 129 -3.96 -41.77 23.08
N ALA A 130 -4.65 -41.88 24.21
CA ALA A 130 -6.04 -41.42 24.42
C ALA A 130 -6.30 -39.92 24.10
N LYS A 131 -5.26 -39.08 23.97
CA LYS A 131 -5.38 -37.66 23.58
C LYS A 131 -5.68 -37.43 22.08
N ARG A 132 -6.06 -38.48 21.35
CA ARG A 132 -6.33 -38.48 19.90
C ARG A 132 -7.33 -37.42 19.45
N SER A 133 -8.48 -37.28 20.12
CA SER A 133 -9.58 -36.43 19.64
C SER A 133 -9.21 -34.94 19.55
N ARG A 134 -8.40 -34.44 20.49
CA ARG A 134 -7.96 -33.04 20.49
C ARG A 134 -6.97 -32.76 19.36
N LEU A 135 -6.02 -33.67 19.13
CA LEU A 135 -5.05 -33.57 18.03
C LEU A 135 -5.75 -33.52 16.67
N THR A 136 -6.78 -34.33 16.46
CA THR A 136 -7.56 -34.32 15.20
C THR A 136 -8.20 -32.96 14.95
N LEU A 137 -8.72 -32.30 15.99
CA LEU A 137 -9.31 -30.96 15.87
C LEU A 137 -8.24 -29.91 15.53
N ASP A 138 -7.09 -29.93 16.22
CA ASP A 138 -6.00 -28.98 15.98
C ASP A 138 -5.43 -29.11 14.56
N VAL A 139 -5.25 -30.36 14.08
CA VAL A 139 -4.84 -30.65 12.70
C VAL A 139 -5.88 -30.13 11.71
N LYS A 140 -7.18 -30.36 11.97
CA LYS A 140 -8.27 -29.87 11.11
C LYS A 140 -8.28 -28.34 11.00
N ILE A 141 -8.04 -27.63 12.11
CA ILE A 141 -7.97 -26.16 12.13
C ILE A 141 -6.79 -25.67 11.28
N ILE A 142 -5.61 -26.29 11.44
CA ILE A 142 -4.41 -25.91 10.67
C ILE A 142 -4.61 -26.19 9.17
N ARG A 143 -5.22 -27.33 8.84
CA ARG A 143 -5.60 -27.71 7.48
C ARG A 143 -6.55 -26.69 6.85
N GLU A 144 -7.63 -26.35 7.56
CA GLU A 144 -8.60 -25.37 7.08
C GLU A 144 -7.95 -24.00 6.84
N LYS A 145 -7.04 -23.56 7.70
CA LYS A 145 -6.27 -22.32 7.49
C LYS A 145 -5.37 -22.41 6.26
N ALA A 146 -4.70 -23.55 6.05
CA ALA A 146 -3.82 -23.76 4.90
C ALA A 146 -4.58 -23.76 3.56
N SER A 147 -5.84 -24.20 3.56
CA SER A 147 -6.72 -24.19 2.37
C SER A 147 -7.27 -22.80 2.02
N ARG A 148 -7.24 -21.83 2.94
CA ARG A 148 -7.79 -20.49 2.69
C ARG A 148 -6.85 -19.68 1.80
N LEU A 149 -7.40 -18.69 1.10
CA LEU A 149 -6.58 -17.67 0.45
C LEU A 149 -5.87 -16.81 1.52
N PHE A 150 -4.67 -16.32 1.21
CA PHE A 150 -3.84 -15.61 2.18
C PHE A 150 -4.49 -14.31 2.68
N GLU A 151 -5.39 -13.68 1.92
CA GLU A 151 -6.11 -12.47 2.36
C GLU A 151 -7.05 -12.73 3.55
N HIS A 152 -7.49 -13.97 3.73
CA HIS A 152 -8.43 -14.35 4.78
C HIS A 152 -7.72 -14.87 6.05
N VAL A 153 -6.39 -14.99 6.02
CA VAL A 153 -5.59 -15.41 7.16
C VAL A 153 -5.06 -14.17 7.88
N ARG A 154 -5.59 -13.89 9.06
CA ARG A 154 -5.29 -12.66 9.82
C ARG A 154 -3.86 -12.60 10.32
N ASN A 155 -3.31 -13.73 10.77
CA ASN A 155 -1.98 -13.81 11.36
C ASN A 155 -0.95 -14.21 10.29
N HIS A 156 0.11 -13.41 10.15
CA HIS A 156 1.18 -13.70 9.20
C HIS A 156 1.91 -15.02 9.49
N ASP A 157 2.08 -15.34 10.78
CA ASP A 157 2.80 -16.53 11.23
C ASP A 157 2.05 -17.83 10.87
N ASP A 158 0.74 -17.74 10.61
CA ASP A 158 -0.11 -18.86 10.24
C ASP A 158 -0.08 -19.17 8.74
N LEU A 159 0.58 -18.34 7.91
CA LEU A 159 0.60 -18.51 6.46
C LEU A 159 1.56 -19.61 6.03
N ASN A 160 1.11 -20.55 5.20
CA ASN A 160 2.01 -21.55 4.62
C ASN A 160 2.89 -20.96 3.50
N SER A 161 3.86 -21.76 3.02
CA SER A 161 4.84 -21.30 2.02
C SER A 161 4.21 -20.80 0.71
N THR A 162 3.11 -21.43 0.28
CA THR A 162 2.39 -21.08 -0.95
C THR A 162 1.63 -19.77 -0.78
N GLN A 163 0.92 -19.62 0.34
CA GLN A 163 0.23 -18.38 0.73
C GLN A 163 1.22 -17.21 0.89
N LEU A 164 2.39 -17.43 1.50
CA LEU A 164 3.45 -16.43 1.62
C LEU A 164 3.96 -15.99 0.24
N ARG A 165 4.22 -16.93 -0.67
CA ARG A 165 4.64 -16.61 -2.04
C ARG A 165 3.59 -15.79 -2.79
N ALA A 166 2.32 -16.16 -2.69
CA ALA A 166 1.22 -15.40 -3.28
C ALA A 166 1.15 -13.98 -2.71
N LYS A 167 1.30 -13.84 -1.39
CA LYS A 167 1.34 -12.53 -0.72
C LYS A 167 2.53 -11.67 -1.19
N VAL A 168 3.72 -12.27 -1.31
CA VAL A 168 4.92 -11.58 -1.81
C VAL A 168 4.71 -11.10 -3.24
N ALA A 169 4.12 -11.93 -4.11
CA ALA A 169 3.80 -11.56 -5.48
C ALA A 169 2.83 -10.36 -5.54
N LEU A 170 1.74 -10.39 -4.77
CA LEU A 170 0.78 -9.28 -4.70
C LEU A 170 1.45 -7.99 -4.18
N VAL A 171 2.25 -8.09 -3.12
CA VAL A 171 2.96 -6.92 -2.58
C VAL A 171 3.94 -6.35 -3.61
N LYS A 172 4.64 -7.20 -4.35
CA LYS A 172 5.55 -6.78 -5.42
C LYS A 172 4.81 -6.02 -6.52
N GLU A 173 3.67 -6.54 -6.99
CA GLU A 173 2.83 -5.86 -7.98
C GLU A 173 2.36 -4.48 -7.50
N LYS A 174 1.97 -4.37 -6.22
CA LYS A 174 1.60 -3.08 -5.61
C LYS A 174 2.77 -2.11 -5.55
N VAL A 175 3.97 -2.59 -5.19
CA VAL A 175 5.20 -1.79 -5.18
C VAL A 175 5.51 -1.27 -6.59
N ASP A 176 5.42 -2.12 -7.60
CA ASP A 176 5.69 -1.74 -8.99
C ASP A 176 4.66 -0.72 -9.49
N THR A 177 3.36 -0.91 -9.18
CA THR A 177 2.31 0.06 -9.46
C THR A 177 2.59 1.43 -8.83
N LEU A 178 3.00 1.45 -7.56
CA LEU A 178 3.33 2.70 -6.86
C LEU A 178 4.60 3.35 -7.45
N ARG A 179 5.59 2.56 -7.88
CA ARG A 179 6.79 3.07 -8.55
C ARG A 179 6.44 3.76 -9.86
N PHE A 180 5.58 3.16 -10.70
CA PHE A 180 5.13 3.80 -11.93
C PHE A 180 4.37 5.10 -11.67
N LYS A 181 3.47 5.12 -10.68
CA LYS A 181 2.77 6.35 -10.28
C LYS A 181 3.72 7.44 -9.81
N LYS A 182 4.77 7.07 -9.06
CA LYS A 182 5.80 8.03 -8.63
C LYS A 182 6.51 8.67 -9.83
N LEU A 183 6.94 7.87 -10.80
CA LEU A 183 7.63 8.37 -12.00
C LEU A 183 6.74 9.32 -12.82
N ASP A 184 5.44 9.01 -12.95
CA ASP A 184 4.49 9.88 -13.65
C ASP A 184 4.28 11.22 -12.91
N LEU A 185 4.20 11.17 -11.58
CA LEU A 185 4.13 12.38 -10.75
C LEU A 185 5.42 13.21 -10.83
N GLU A 186 6.59 12.57 -10.85
CA GLU A 186 7.88 13.26 -11.04
C GLU A 186 7.95 13.96 -12.39
N GLY A 187 7.53 13.28 -13.47
CA GLY A 187 7.45 13.89 -14.80
C GLY A 187 6.45 15.05 -14.86
N SER A 188 5.29 14.91 -14.19
CA SER A 188 4.30 15.98 -14.09
C SER A 188 4.82 17.18 -13.30
N LEU A 189 5.54 16.94 -12.20
CA LEU A 189 6.17 17.98 -11.39
C LEU A 189 7.23 18.74 -12.19
N GLN A 190 8.09 18.03 -12.93
CA GLN A 190 9.11 18.65 -13.79
C GLN A 190 8.47 19.55 -14.86
N ARG A 191 7.40 19.08 -15.53
CA ARG A 191 6.64 19.89 -16.49
C ARG A 191 6.02 21.13 -15.86
N ALA A 192 5.46 20.99 -14.66
CA ALA A 192 4.88 22.11 -13.92
C ALA A 192 5.95 23.14 -13.52
N GLN A 193 7.12 22.67 -13.05
CA GLN A 193 8.26 23.52 -12.72
C GLN A 193 8.79 24.26 -13.95
N ALA A 194 8.94 23.60 -15.10
CA ALA A 194 9.35 24.22 -16.35
C ALA A 194 8.36 25.31 -16.80
N ARG A 195 7.04 25.04 -16.69
CA ARG A 195 6.01 26.06 -16.95
C ARG A 195 6.08 27.23 -15.98
N LEU A 196 6.35 26.98 -14.70
CA LEU A 196 6.50 28.04 -13.71
C LEU A 196 7.74 28.91 -13.97
N SER A 197 8.86 28.31 -14.40
CA SER A 197 10.05 29.08 -14.78
C SER A 197 9.79 29.92 -16.02
N GLU A 198 9.10 29.36 -17.01
CA GLU A 198 8.62 30.12 -18.18
C GLU A 198 7.80 31.32 -17.71
N TRP A 199 6.69 31.13 -17.00
CA TRP A 199 5.86 32.24 -16.49
C TRP A 199 6.65 33.29 -15.73
N ARG A 200 7.60 32.87 -14.88
CA ARG A 200 8.48 33.78 -14.16
C ARG A 200 9.28 34.65 -15.12
N ASP A 201 9.87 34.09 -16.18
CA ASP A 201 10.66 34.84 -17.16
C ASP A 201 9.82 35.89 -17.91
N LEU A 202 8.56 35.58 -18.26
CA LEU A 202 7.66 36.57 -18.88
C LEU A 202 7.30 37.68 -17.92
N PHE A 203 6.91 37.36 -16.69
CA PHE A 203 6.57 38.38 -15.71
C PHE A 203 7.77 39.23 -15.34
N GLN A 204 8.96 38.63 -15.26
CA GLN A 204 10.20 39.36 -15.08
C GLN A 204 10.48 40.30 -16.26
N PHE A 205 10.33 39.83 -17.51
CA PHE A 205 10.51 40.68 -18.69
C PHE A 205 9.53 41.85 -18.70
N ILE A 206 8.25 41.61 -18.42
CA ILE A 206 7.21 42.64 -18.33
C ILE A 206 7.55 43.63 -17.21
N GLY A 207 7.91 43.14 -16.02
CA GLY A 207 8.25 43.98 -14.87
C GLY A 207 9.51 44.83 -15.07
N GLN A 208 10.47 44.35 -15.86
CA GLN A 208 11.67 45.11 -16.24
C GLN A 208 11.40 46.14 -17.35
N ASN A 209 10.32 45.98 -18.12
CA ASN A 209 9.98 46.83 -19.27
C ASN A 209 8.56 47.42 -19.16
N PRO A 210 8.18 48.04 -18.03
CA PRO A 210 6.78 48.38 -17.75
C PRO A 210 6.22 49.45 -18.69
N CYS A 211 7.05 50.39 -19.15
CA CYS A 211 6.65 51.46 -20.06
C CYS A 211 6.91 51.13 -21.54
N SER A 212 7.67 50.07 -21.83
CA SER A 212 8.14 49.80 -23.19
C SER A 212 7.21 48.91 -24.00
N ILE A 213 6.26 48.21 -23.39
CA ILE A 213 5.33 47.31 -24.09
C ILE A 213 3.97 48.01 -24.25
N PRO A 214 3.68 48.63 -25.41
CA PRO A 214 2.42 49.34 -25.60
C PRO A 214 1.27 48.34 -25.66
N ALA A 215 0.17 48.67 -24.97
CA ALA A 215 -1.05 47.86 -24.96
C ALA A 215 -0.82 46.38 -24.61
N LEU A 216 0.02 46.10 -23.59
CA LEU A 216 0.32 44.75 -23.09
C LEU A 216 -0.95 43.92 -22.85
N HIS A 217 -2.00 44.52 -22.30
CA HIS A 217 -3.27 43.83 -22.04
C HIS A 217 -3.95 43.35 -23.33
N ARG A 218 -3.87 44.10 -24.46
CA ARG A 218 -4.37 43.62 -25.77
C ARG A 218 -3.55 42.45 -26.29
N LEU A 219 -2.23 42.51 -26.10
CA LEU A 219 -1.33 41.44 -26.51
C LEU A 219 -1.66 40.15 -25.75
N LEU A 220 -1.84 40.23 -24.44
CA LEU A 220 -2.23 39.08 -23.62
C LEU A 220 -3.64 38.56 -23.96
N ALA A 221 -4.61 39.46 -24.22
CA ALA A 221 -5.95 39.06 -24.66
C ALA A 221 -5.92 38.36 -26.02
N ASN A 222 -5.11 38.84 -26.97
CA ASN A 222 -4.90 38.16 -28.25
C ASN A 222 -4.19 36.81 -28.05
N ALA A 223 -3.21 36.73 -27.15
CA ALA A 223 -2.52 35.49 -26.83
C ALA A 223 -3.48 34.43 -26.24
N GLU A 224 -4.37 34.84 -25.35
CA GLU A 224 -5.42 33.97 -24.79
C GLU A 224 -6.41 33.52 -25.86
N LYS A 225 -6.97 34.47 -26.63
CA LYS A 225 -7.95 34.20 -27.68
C LYS A 225 -7.43 33.24 -28.76
N GLU A 226 -6.17 33.42 -29.16
CA GLU A 226 -5.52 32.63 -30.22
C GLU A 226 -4.77 31.41 -29.68
N GLY A 227 -4.80 31.15 -28.36
CA GLY A 227 -4.12 30.02 -27.72
C GLY A 227 -2.60 30.01 -27.93
N TRP A 228 -1.95 31.18 -27.84
CA TRP A 228 -0.51 31.28 -28.04
C TRP A 228 0.28 30.50 -26.97
N SER A 229 1.35 29.85 -27.41
CA SER A 229 2.32 29.25 -26.49
C SER A 229 3.04 30.35 -25.71
N PHE A 230 3.57 30.00 -24.55
CA PHE A 230 4.32 30.90 -23.70
C PHE A 230 5.48 31.58 -24.46
N ALA A 231 6.29 30.79 -25.17
CA ALA A 231 7.42 31.28 -25.95
C ALA A 231 7.00 32.30 -27.00
N LYS A 232 5.86 32.06 -27.67
CA LYS A 232 5.29 32.98 -28.64
C LYS A 232 4.83 34.27 -27.97
N THR A 233 4.11 34.18 -26.85
CA THR A 233 3.69 35.38 -26.10
C THR A 233 4.89 36.23 -25.69
N LEU A 234 5.96 35.60 -25.18
CA LEU A 234 7.20 36.29 -24.83
C LEU A 234 7.88 36.93 -26.06
N GLU A 235 7.91 36.25 -27.20
CA GLU A 235 8.45 36.79 -28.45
C GLU A 235 7.67 38.02 -28.92
N TYR A 236 6.34 37.98 -28.90
CA TYR A 236 5.50 39.12 -29.26
C TYR A 236 5.65 40.27 -28.26
N CYS A 237 5.82 39.99 -26.96
CA CYS A 237 6.17 41.02 -25.98
C CYS A 237 7.50 41.70 -26.32
N ARG A 238 8.51 40.94 -26.78
CA ARG A 238 9.80 41.51 -27.23
C ARG A 238 9.65 42.33 -28.51
N LEU A 239 8.86 41.86 -29.48
CA LEU A 239 8.58 42.61 -30.71
C LEU A 239 7.82 43.90 -30.41
N ALA A 240 6.86 43.86 -29.49
CA ALA A 240 6.12 45.04 -29.03
C ALA A 240 7.04 46.04 -28.32
N ALA A 241 7.92 45.55 -27.43
CA ALA A 241 8.92 46.37 -26.75
C ALA A 241 9.87 47.08 -27.72
N ALA A 242 10.20 46.43 -28.85
CA ALA A 242 11.02 46.99 -29.91
C ALA A 242 10.24 47.89 -30.90
N GLY A 243 8.94 48.12 -30.69
CA GLY A 243 8.07 48.87 -31.60
C GLY A 243 7.80 48.16 -32.94
N LYS A 244 8.17 46.89 -33.07
CA LYS A 244 8.00 46.08 -34.30
C LYS A 244 6.65 45.39 -34.38
N TYR A 245 5.91 45.34 -33.27
CA TYR A 245 4.58 44.76 -33.21
C TYR A 245 3.62 45.70 -32.46
N THR A 246 2.45 45.91 -33.06
CA THR A 246 1.35 46.67 -32.45
C THR A 246 0.15 45.74 -32.35
N ALA A 247 -0.32 45.49 -31.13
CA ALA A 247 -1.48 44.65 -30.90
C ALA A 247 -2.72 45.25 -31.58
N ARG A 248 -3.31 44.50 -32.50
CA ARG A 248 -4.56 44.85 -33.17
C ARG A 248 -5.74 44.42 -32.30
N ASN A 249 -6.90 45.03 -32.54
CA ASN A 249 -8.16 44.87 -31.80
C ASN A 249 -8.17 45.61 -30.45
N TYR A 250 -8.94 46.69 -30.42
CA TYR A 250 -9.28 47.39 -29.17
C TYR A 250 -10.30 46.54 -28.41
N THR A 251 -10.13 46.41 -27.10
CA THR A 251 -11.18 45.81 -26.27
C THR A 251 -12.35 46.79 -26.14
N GLN A 252 -13.55 46.28 -25.86
CA GLN A 252 -14.72 47.15 -25.66
C GLN A 252 -14.44 48.22 -24.59
N TYR A 253 -13.78 47.83 -23.50
CA TYR A 253 -13.34 48.75 -22.44
C TYR A 253 -12.49 49.92 -22.98
N GLU A 254 -11.60 49.69 -23.94
CA GLU A 254 -10.77 50.74 -24.51
C GLU A 254 -11.53 51.64 -25.47
N ILE A 255 -12.52 51.09 -26.16
CA ILE A 255 -13.43 51.87 -27.00
C ILE A 255 -14.27 52.77 -26.09
N ASP A 256 -14.82 52.23 -25.01
CA ASP A 256 -15.62 52.97 -24.02
C ASP A 256 -14.78 54.08 -23.35
N LEU A 257 -13.53 53.76 -22.95
CA LEU A 257 -12.61 54.74 -22.38
C LEU A 257 -12.25 55.84 -23.38
N ALA A 258 -12.05 55.48 -24.66
CA ALA A 258 -11.79 56.47 -25.69
C ALA A 258 -13.01 57.39 -25.89
N MET A 259 -14.23 56.84 -25.96
CA MET A 259 -15.45 57.66 -26.05
C MET A 259 -15.56 58.63 -24.87
N LEU A 260 -15.32 58.18 -23.64
CA LEU A 260 -15.40 59.03 -22.45
C LEU A 260 -14.36 60.17 -22.41
N ILE A 261 -13.21 60.00 -23.05
CA ILE A 261 -12.15 61.03 -23.08
C ILE A 261 -12.40 62.08 -24.18
N TYR A 262 -13.08 61.71 -25.26
CA TYR A 262 -13.30 62.58 -26.43
C TYR A 262 -14.69 63.24 -26.48
N GLU A 263 -15.59 62.90 -25.56
CA GLU A 263 -16.80 63.67 -25.24
C GLU A 263 -16.48 64.88 -24.34
#